data_AF-A0A351XB15-F1
#
_entry.id   AF-A0A351XB15-F1
#
_cell.length_a   1.000
_cell.length_b   1.000
_cell.length_c   1.000
_cell.angle_alpha   90.00
_cell.angle_beta   90.00
_cell.angle_gamma   90.00
#
_symmetry.space_group_name_H-M   'P 1'
#
loop_
_entity.id
_entity.type
_entity.pdbx_description
1 polymer ?
#
loop_
_entity_poly.entity_id
_entity_poly.type
_entity_poly.pdbx_seq_one_letter_code
_entity_poly.pdbx_strand_id
1 'polypeptide(L)'
;MIYIIISIVIFLSCTIGATVGLGGGVIIKPVLDSMNFASVDVVNFISSFAVFAMSISSMIRHKIQNTKFDKKTALLVSFGAVGGGFIGNRLFRLFLDAVGSETVVIFQAVMIILFVGFAVYYVNKKNARTFEVTNPLGIILTGLALG
;
A
#
# COMPACT_ATOMS: atom_id res chain seq x y z
N MET A 1 1.58 -28.36 2.73
CA MET A 1 0.90 -27.95 1.48
C MET A 1 0.42 -26.50 1.53
N ILE A 2 -0.34 -26.09 2.55
CA ILE A 2 -0.81 -24.70 2.75
C ILE A 2 0.33 -23.66 2.71
N TYR A 3 1.44 -23.88 3.40
CA TYR A 3 2.55 -22.92 3.42
C TYR A 3 3.20 -22.68 2.05
N ILE A 4 3.23 -23.70 1.18
CA ILE A 4 3.78 -23.57 -0.18
C ILE A 4 2.89 -22.66 -1.01
N ILE A 5 1.57 -22.82 -0.88
CA ILE A 5 0.58 -21.99 -1.56
C ILE A 5 0.70 -20.53 -1.11
N ILE A 6 0.79 -20.29 0.20
CA ILE A 6 0.98 -18.95 0.77
C ILE A 6 2.27 -18.30 0.23
N SER A 7 3.39 -19.03 0.19
CA SER A 7 4.65 -18.52 -0.36
C SER A 7 4.55 -18.16 -1.84
N ILE A 8 3.87 -18.97 -2.66
CA ILE A 8 3.65 -18.68 -4.09
C ILE A 8 2.79 -17.42 -4.26
N VAL A 9 1.71 -17.31 -3.48
CA VAL A 9 0.82 -16.13 -3.50
C VAL A 9 1.60 -14.87 -3.14
N ILE A 10 2.40 -14.89 -2.08
CA ILE A 10 3.20 -13.74 -1.66
C ILE A 10 4.22 -13.39 -2.75
N PHE A 11 4.90 -14.37 -3.33
CA PHE A 11 5.89 -14.14 -4.38
C PHE A 11 5.29 -13.49 -5.64
N LEU A 12 4.15 -14.02 -6.12
CA LEU A 12 3.44 -13.45 -7.27
C LEU A 12 2.91 -12.04 -6.96
N SER A 13 2.29 -11.88 -5.78
CA SER A 13 1.74 -10.59 -5.35
C SER A 13 2.82 -9.53 -5.20
N CYS A 14 3.98 -9.89 -4.67
CA CYS A 14 5.13 -8.99 -4.58
C CYS A 14 5.69 -8.64 -5.96
N THR A 15 5.74 -9.60 -6.89
CA THR A 15 6.22 -9.34 -8.26
C THR A 15 5.31 -8.34 -8.98
N ILE A 16 4.00 -8.56 -8.94
CA ILE A 16 3.00 -7.66 -9.55
C ILE A 16 2.98 -6.31 -8.80
N GLY A 17 3.03 -6.33 -7.46
CA GLY A 17 3.07 -5.10 -6.67
C GLY A 17 4.31 -4.25 -6.94
N ALA A 18 5.46 -4.89 -7.21
CA ALA A 18 6.70 -4.19 -7.55
C ALA A 18 6.68 -3.60 -8.96
N THR A 19 6.02 -4.23 -9.94
CA THR A 19 5.90 -3.68 -11.30
C THR A 19 4.96 -2.49 -11.37
N VAL A 20 3.88 -2.49 -10.57
CA VAL A 20 2.91 -1.39 -10.51
C VAL A 20 3.35 -0.28 -9.53
N GLY A 21 4.30 -0.56 -8.63
CA GLY A 21 4.85 0.41 -7.68
C GLY A 21 3.94 0.70 -6.47
N LEU A 22 2.91 -0.11 -6.23
CA LEU A 22 1.94 0.06 -5.14
C LEU A 22 2.34 -0.66 -3.85
N GLY A 23 3.33 -1.56 -3.91
CA GLY A 23 3.61 -2.51 -2.83
C GLY A 23 2.69 -3.73 -2.90
N GLY A 24 3.21 -4.93 -2.61
CA GLY A 24 2.47 -6.18 -2.77
C GLY A 24 1.25 -6.36 -1.85
N GLY A 25 1.15 -5.59 -0.76
CA GLY A 25 0.16 -5.79 0.31
C GLY A 25 -1.29 -5.61 -0.14
N VAL A 26 -1.53 -4.73 -1.11
CA VAL A 26 -2.85 -4.48 -1.72
C VAL A 26 -3.40 -5.75 -2.39
N ILE A 27 -2.52 -6.65 -2.83
CA ILE A 27 -2.86 -7.92 -3.50
C ILE A 27 -2.82 -9.09 -2.50
N ILE A 28 -1.82 -9.11 -1.61
CA ILE A 28 -1.61 -10.20 -0.64
C ILE A 28 -2.87 -10.40 0.22
N LYS A 29 -3.37 -9.33 0.86
CA LYS A 29 -4.50 -9.42 1.80
C LYS A 29 -5.78 -10.00 1.18
N PRO A 30 -6.36 -9.46 0.09
CA PRO A 30 -7.58 -10.01 -0.50
C PRO A 30 -7.42 -11.43 -1.02
N VAL A 31 -6.25 -11.79 -1.57
CA VAL A 31 -6.00 -13.15 -2.06
C VAL A 31 -5.94 -14.14 -0.87
N LEU A 32 -5.21 -13.81 0.19
CA LEU A 32 -5.13 -14.67 1.37
C LEU A 32 -6.44 -14.74 2.16
N ASP A 33 -7.19 -13.64 2.28
CA ASP A 33 -8.49 -13.62 2.93
C ASP A 33 -9.51 -14.49 2.16
N SER A 34 -9.49 -14.48 0.82
CA SER A 34 -10.36 -15.33 -0.01
C SER A 34 -10.10 -16.82 0.13
N MET A 35 -8.87 -17.19 0.52
CA MET A 35 -8.44 -18.57 0.65
C MET A 35 -8.73 -19.16 2.03
N ASN A 36 -9.08 -18.32 3.02
CA ASN A 36 -9.48 -18.69 4.39
C ASN A 36 -8.54 -19.70 5.08
N PHE A 37 -7.24 -19.73 4.70
CA PHE A 37 -6.26 -20.72 5.16
C PHE A 37 -5.55 -20.35 6.46
N ALA A 38 -5.61 -19.09 6.89
CA ALA A 38 -4.97 -18.58 8.09
C ALA A 38 -5.90 -17.57 8.79
N SER A 39 -5.68 -17.35 10.10
CA SER A 39 -6.41 -16.29 10.81
C SER A 39 -6.08 -14.93 10.22
N VAL A 40 -7.06 -14.02 10.27
CA VAL A 40 -6.95 -12.65 9.75
C VAL A 40 -5.71 -11.94 10.32
N ASP A 41 -5.37 -12.20 11.58
CA ASP A 41 -4.18 -11.64 12.23
C ASP A 41 -2.87 -12.12 11.60
N VAL A 42 -2.77 -13.41 11.27
CA VAL A 42 -1.58 -13.98 10.63
C VAL A 42 -1.44 -13.44 9.21
N VAL A 43 -2.53 -13.32 8.46
CA VAL A 43 -2.54 -12.74 7.11
C VAL A 43 -2.07 -11.28 7.15
N ASN A 44 -2.61 -10.49 8.08
CA ASN A 44 -2.20 -9.08 8.25
C ASN A 44 -0.72 -8.96 8.63
N PHE A 45 -0.23 -9.82 9.51
CA PHE A 45 1.18 -9.82 9.91
C PHE A 45 2.10 -10.15 8.73
N ILE A 46 1.83 -11.23 8.00
CA ILE A 46 2.62 -11.67 6.84
C ILE A 46 2.60 -10.61 5.73
N SER A 47 1.43 -10.04 5.43
CA SER A 47 1.30 -8.99 4.42
C SER A 47 2.10 -7.74 4.77
N SER A 48 2.01 -7.28 6.02
CA SER A 48 2.73 -6.09 6.48
C SER A 48 4.24 -6.31 6.44
N PHE A 49 4.70 -7.49 6.87
CA PHE A 49 6.12 -7.84 6.81
C PHE A 49 6.65 -7.95 5.38
N ALA A 50 5.87 -8.51 4.46
CA ALA A 50 6.22 -8.60 3.04
C ALA A 50 6.35 -7.20 2.39
N VAL A 51 5.40 -6.30 2.65
CA VAL A 51 5.47 -4.91 2.16
C VAL A 51 6.65 -4.17 2.77
N PHE A 52 6.90 -4.35 4.07
CA PHE A 52 8.04 -3.74 4.75
C PHE A 52 9.38 -4.17 4.12
N ALA A 53 9.56 -5.46 3.86
CA ALA A 53 10.74 -5.99 3.17
C ALA A 53 10.87 -5.44 1.73
N MET A 54 9.76 -5.28 1.02
CA MET A 54 9.74 -4.65 -0.31
C MET A 54 10.13 -3.16 -0.25
N SER A 55 9.63 -2.40 0.72
CA SER A 55 9.99 -0.99 0.89
C SER A 55 11.48 -0.82 1.16
N ILE A 56 12.08 -1.67 2.00
CA ILE A 56 13.53 -1.66 2.25
C ILE A 56 14.31 -1.97 0.97
N SER A 57 13.97 -3.07 0.29
CA SER A 57 14.69 -3.47 -0.93
C SER A 57 14.56 -2.44 -2.06
N SER A 58 13.40 -1.81 -2.21
CA SER A 58 13.18 -0.71 -3.14
C SER A 58 14.00 0.53 -2.78
N MET A 59 14.03 0.91 -1.50
CA MET A 59 14.84 2.05 -1.02
C MET A 59 16.35 1.83 -1.27
N ILE A 60 16.84 0.62 -1.03
CA ILE A 60 18.23 0.24 -1.33
C ILE A 60 18.50 0.34 -2.83
N ARG A 61 17.60 -0.16 -3.68
CA ARG A 61 17.72 -0.07 -5.14
C ARG A 61 17.80 1.40 -5.60
N HIS A 62 16.94 2.28 -5.08
CA HIS A 62 16.97 3.71 -5.40
C HIS A 62 18.28 4.37 -4.97
N LYS A 63 18.86 3.96 -3.83
CA LYS A 63 20.17 4.45 -3.37
C LYS A 63 21.30 4.01 -4.31
N ILE A 64 21.28 2.76 -4.79
CA ILE A 64 22.27 2.23 -5.74
C ILE A 64 22.17 2.95 -7.10
N GLN A 65 20.94 3.23 -7.56
CA GLN A 65 20.69 3.87 -8.86
C GLN A 65 20.94 5.39 -8.90
N ASN A 66 21.49 5.99 -7.83
CA ASN A 66 21.78 7.43 -7.73
C ASN A 66 20.62 8.32 -8.21
N THR A 67 19.38 7.92 -7.90
CA THR A 67 18.21 8.74 -8.26
C THR A 67 18.32 10.07 -7.53
N LYS A 68 18.13 11.20 -8.24
CA LYS A 68 18.03 12.54 -7.62
C LYS A 68 16.80 12.55 -6.70
N PHE A 69 17.02 12.22 -5.44
CA PHE A 69 15.98 12.09 -4.44
C PHE A 69 16.16 13.21 -3.42
N ASP A 70 15.18 14.12 -3.37
CA ASP A 70 15.17 15.13 -2.31
C ASP A 70 14.81 14.44 -0.98
N LYS A 71 15.84 14.16 -0.20
CA LYS A 71 15.72 13.53 1.11
C LYS A 71 14.81 14.32 2.04
N LYS A 72 14.72 15.65 1.90
CA LYS A 72 13.82 16.48 2.73
C LYS A 72 12.37 16.21 2.38
N THR A 73 12.02 16.24 1.10
CA THR A 73 10.66 15.95 0.62
C THR A 73 10.23 14.56 1.04
N ALA A 74 11.09 13.57 0.87
CA ALA A 74 10.79 12.20 1.28
C ALA A 74 10.53 12.06 2.79
N LEU A 75 11.37 12.68 3.62
CA LEU A 75 11.20 12.66 5.07
C LEU A 75 9.87 13.33 5.47
N LEU A 76 9.54 14.47 4.87
CA LEU A 76 8.29 15.20 5.11
C LEU A 76 7.06 14.39 4.71
N VAL A 77 7.08 13.75 3.53
CA VAL A 77 5.99 12.85 3.08
C VAL A 77 5.85 11.67 4.03
N SER A 78 6.95 11.05 4.46
CA SER A 78 6.90 9.92 5.39
C SER A 78 6.29 10.31 6.75
N PHE A 79 6.65 11.49 7.29
CA PHE A 79 6.01 12.00 8.51
C PHE A 79 4.52 12.23 8.33
N GLY A 80 4.11 12.84 7.21
CA GLY A 80 2.70 13.00 6.86
C GLY A 80 1.98 11.65 6.76
N ALA A 81 2.55 10.67 6.07
CA ALA A 81 1.96 9.36 5.85
C ALA A 81 1.81 8.53 7.13
N VAL A 82 2.75 8.63 8.08
CA VAL A 82 2.59 7.99 9.40
C VAL A 82 1.41 8.59 10.16
N GLY A 83 1.27 9.92 10.13
CA GLY A 83 0.13 10.61 10.73
C GLY A 83 -1.20 10.27 10.04
N GLY A 84 -1.21 10.29 8.71
CA GLY A 84 -2.34 9.88 7.87
C GLY A 84 -2.80 8.47 8.19
N GLY A 85 -1.86 7.51 8.24
CA GLY A 85 -2.18 6.11 8.55
C GLY A 85 -2.80 5.90 9.93
N PHE A 86 -2.35 6.66 10.95
CA PHE A 86 -2.97 6.60 12.28
C PHE A 86 -4.40 7.15 12.26
N ILE A 87 -4.61 8.30 11.62
CA ILE A 87 -5.92 8.94 11.47
C ILE A 87 -6.86 8.04 10.64
N GLY A 88 -6.36 7.49 9.53
CA GLY A 88 -7.06 6.57 8.66
C GLY A 88 -7.46 5.28 9.37
N ASN A 89 -6.58 4.70 10.20
CA ASN A 89 -6.94 3.53 11.01
C ASN A 89 -8.05 3.84 12.00
N ARG A 90 -7.98 5.01 12.66
CA ARG A 90 -9.03 5.45 13.59
C ARG A 90 -10.36 5.65 12.87
N LEU A 91 -10.35 6.29 11.71
CA LEU A 91 -11.52 6.52 10.88
C LEU A 91 -12.11 5.20 10.36
N PHE A 92 -11.26 4.28 9.92
CA PHE A 92 -11.68 2.93 9.50
C PHE A 92 -12.34 2.15 10.63
N ARG A 93 -11.79 2.21 11.85
CA ARG A 93 -12.40 1.58 13.03
C ARG A 93 -13.75 2.19 13.38
N LEU A 94 -13.89 3.52 13.34
CA LEU A 94 -15.17 4.19 13.57
C LEU A 94 -16.21 3.76 12.53
N PHE A 95 -15.81 3.60 11.27
CA PHE A 95 -16.68 3.11 10.21
C PHE A 95 -17.08 1.64 10.41
N LEU A 96 -16.13 0.80 10.83
CA LEU A 96 -16.37 -0.60 11.18
C LEU A 96 -17.37 -0.74 12.33
N ASP A 97 -17.23 0.07 13.38
CA ASP A 97 -18.12 0.06 14.54
C ASP A 97 -19.53 0.57 14.19
N ALA A 98 -19.67 1.47 13.22
CA ALA A 98 -20.95 2.05 12.83
C ALA A 98 -21.77 1.19 11.85
N VAL A 99 -21.11 0.49 10.91
CA VAL A 99 -21.78 -0.19 9.78
C VAL A 99 -21.76 -1.72 9.91
N GLY A 100 -20.87 -2.28 10.72
CA GLY A 100 -20.73 -3.73 10.90
C GLY A 100 -19.77 -4.40 9.90
N SER A 101 -19.20 -5.54 10.30
CA SER A 101 -18.05 -6.16 9.62
C SER A 101 -18.33 -6.59 8.17
N GLU A 102 -19.53 -7.09 7.87
CA GLU A 102 -19.86 -7.65 6.56
C GLU A 102 -19.88 -6.57 5.47
N THR A 103 -20.51 -5.42 5.73
CA THR A 103 -20.58 -4.31 4.77
C THR A 103 -19.23 -3.64 4.59
N VAL A 104 -18.41 -3.55 5.64
CA VAL A 104 -17.05 -2.99 5.54
C VAL A 104 -16.13 -3.85 4.70
N VAL A 105 -16.24 -5.18 4.77
CA VAL A 105 -15.46 -6.10 3.92
C VAL A 105 -15.79 -5.89 2.44
N ILE A 106 -17.08 -5.75 2.10
CA ILE A 106 -17.51 -5.48 0.72
C ILE A 106 -16.97 -4.13 0.25
N PHE A 107 -17.09 -3.09 1.08
CA PHE A 107 -16.61 -1.75 0.74
C PHE A 107 -15.09 -1.73 0.54
N GLN A 108 -14.34 -2.43 1.39
CA GLN A 108 -12.90 -2.58 1.27
C GLN A 108 -12.51 -3.31 -0.03
N ALA A 109 -13.22 -4.38 -0.38
CA ALA A 109 -12.97 -5.10 -1.63
C ALA A 109 -13.20 -4.20 -2.87
N VAL A 110 -14.29 -3.44 -2.89
CA VAL A 110 -14.59 -2.49 -3.99
C VAL A 110 -13.53 -1.40 -4.08
N MET A 111 -13.11 -0.80 -2.96
CA MET A 111 -12.05 0.21 -2.95
C MET A 111 -10.72 -0.35 -3.46
N ILE A 112 -10.34 -1.57 -3.07
CA ILE A 112 -9.11 -2.22 -3.55
C ILE A 112 -9.15 -2.41 -5.06
N ILE A 113 -10.26 -2.93 -5.61
CA ILE A 113 -10.42 -3.14 -7.05
C ILE A 113 -10.29 -1.80 -7.79
N LEU A 114 -10.93 -0.75 -7.29
CA LEU A 114 -10.88 0.58 -7.90
C LEU A 114 -9.48 1.18 -7.82
N PHE A 115 -8.78 1.02 -6.70
CA PHE A 115 -7.41 1.48 -6.50
C PHE A 115 -6.42 0.77 -7.45
N VAL A 116 -6.50 -0.56 -7.55
CA VAL A 116 -5.67 -1.34 -8.49
C VAL A 116 -5.97 -0.94 -9.93
N GLY A 117 -7.25 -0.79 -10.30
CA GLY A 117 -7.65 -0.34 -11.63
C GLY A 117 -7.11 1.04 -11.98
N PHE A 118 -7.20 1.99 -11.04
CA PHE A 118 -6.63 3.34 -11.20
C PHE A 118 -5.11 3.31 -11.33
N ALA A 119 -4.42 2.50 -10.54
CA ALA A 119 -2.97 2.37 -10.59
C ALA A 119 -2.50 1.80 -11.94
N VAL A 120 -3.16 0.75 -12.45
CA VAL A 120 -2.87 0.19 -13.78
C VAL A 120 -3.10 1.24 -14.88
N TYR A 121 -4.21 1.97 -14.80
CA TYR A 121 -4.49 3.07 -15.74
C TYR A 121 -3.41 4.16 -15.68
N TYR A 122 -3.00 4.58 -14.49
CA TYR A 122 -1.99 5.62 -14.29
C TYR A 122 -0.62 5.20 -14.83
N VAL A 123 -0.18 3.97 -14.53
CA VAL A 123 1.11 3.43 -15.01
C VAL A 123 1.14 3.34 -16.54
N ASN A 124 0.00 3.04 -17.19
CA ASN A 124 -0.08 2.97 -18.65
C ASN A 124 -0.18 4.35 -19.32
N LYS A 125 -0.48 5.41 -18.56
CA LYS A 125 -0.62 6.76 -19.08
C LYS A 125 0.75 7.42 -19.27
N LYS A 126 1.28 7.38 -20.49
CA LYS A 126 2.60 7.92 -20.90
C LYS A 126 2.84 9.43 -20.67
N ASN A 127 1.86 10.20 -20.22
CA ASN A 127 1.96 11.67 -20.15
C ASN A 127 1.24 12.25 -18.91
N ALA A 128 1.50 11.67 -17.74
CA ALA A 128 1.05 12.26 -16.48
C ALA A 128 1.84 13.55 -16.21
N ARG A 129 1.14 14.69 -16.13
CA ARG A 129 1.76 15.96 -15.71
C ARG A 129 2.17 15.83 -14.24
N THR A 130 3.47 15.79 -13.99
CA THR A 130 4.03 15.80 -12.65
C THR A 130 3.98 17.23 -12.12
N PHE A 131 3.22 17.48 -11.05
CA PHE A 131 3.26 18.74 -10.34
C PHE A 131 4.33 18.65 -9.26
N GLU A 132 5.40 19.44 -9.39
CA GLU A 132 6.43 19.55 -8.36
C GLU A 132 5.91 20.48 -7.24
N VAL A 133 5.40 19.86 -6.17
CA VAL A 133 4.99 20.59 -4.97
C VAL A 133 6.24 20.89 -4.15
N THR A 134 6.69 22.15 -4.18
CA THR A 134 7.88 22.60 -3.43
C THR A 134 7.54 23.13 -2.03
N ASN A 135 6.26 23.31 -1.72
CA ASN A 135 5.83 23.87 -0.43
C ASN A 135 5.81 22.79 0.66
N PRO A 136 6.56 22.94 1.78
CA PRO A 136 6.62 21.93 2.86
C PRO A 136 5.26 21.57 3.46
N LEU A 137 4.33 22.52 3.58
CA LEU A 137 2.96 22.22 4.03
C LEU A 137 2.19 21.35 3.03
N GLY A 138 2.37 21.62 1.73
CA GLY A 138 1.78 20.80 0.67
C GLY A 138 2.32 19.38 0.67
N ILE A 139 3.61 19.21 0.95
CA ILE A 139 4.27 17.89 1.04
C ILE A 139 3.77 17.09 2.25
N ILE A 140 3.55 17.74 3.40
CA ILE A 140 2.99 17.08 4.58
C ILE A 140 1.52 16.68 4.34
N LEU A 141 0.72 17.57 3.73
CA LEU A 141 -0.68 17.29 3.40
C LEU A 141 -0.83 16.14 2.40
N THR A 142 0.02 16.07 1.38
CA THR A 142 0.02 14.94 0.45
C THR A 142 0.44 13.66 1.15
N GLY A 143 1.45 13.71 2.03
CA GLY A 143 1.80 12.59 2.91
C GLY A 143 0.61 12.12 3.75
N LEU A 144 -0.09 13.05 4.41
CA LEU A 144 -1.25 12.76 5.26
C LEU A 144 -2.41 12.17 4.47
N ALA A 145 -2.64 12.62 3.23
CA ALA A 145 -3.66 12.05 2.35
C ALA A 145 -3.27 10.68 1.77
N LEU A 146 -1.98 10.40 1.64
CA LEU A 146 -1.45 9.11 1.15
C LEU A 146 -1.46 8.01 2.21
N GLY A 147 -1.32 8.37 3.48
CA GLY A 147 -1.36 7.44 4.63
C GLY A 147 -2.77 7.17 5.11
#